data_AF-A0A3N0DAM5-F1
#
_entry.id   AF-A0A3N0DAM5-F1
#
_cell.length_a   1.000
_cell.length_b   1.000
_cell.length_c   1.000
_cell.angle_alpha   90.00
_cell.angle_beta   90.00
_cell.angle_gamma   90.00
#
_symmetry.space_group_name_H-M   'P 1'
#
loop_
_entity.id
_entity.type
_entity.pdbx_description
1 polymer ?
#
loop_
_entity_poly.entity_id
_entity_poly.type
_entity_poly.pdbx_seq_one_letter_code
_entity_poly.pdbx_strand_id
1 'polypeptide(L)'
;MLRSRSVPGLEQEIFALLTAYQALIRAAGDVTIASEGVSAQRVSFTVLFQAAADQIIAARGITAADPVPLIGTIGRAVLDNLLPEHPRWRVRARFRKSASRYGFKRGDHPRTVQAYTLDT
;
A
#
# COMPACT_ATOMS: atom_id res chain seq x y z
N MET A 1 -8.76 7.89 2.99
CA MET A 1 -9.58 9.11 3.21
C MET A 1 -8.91 9.86 4.34
N LEU A 2 -8.39 11.05 4.05
CA LEU A 2 -7.83 11.93 5.07
C LEU A 2 -8.99 12.53 5.89
N ARG A 3 -8.83 12.62 7.21
CA ARG A 3 -9.89 12.99 8.16
C ARG A 3 -9.77 14.43 8.64
N SER A 4 -8.55 14.94 8.70
CA SER A 4 -8.26 16.30 9.14
C SER A 4 -8.85 17.35 8.21
N ARG A 5 -9.37 18.43 8.82
CA ARG A 5 -9.92 19.60 8.12
C ARG A 5 -9.02 20.83 8.21
N SER A 6 -7.78 20.65 8.67
CA SER A 6 -6.75 21.69 8.77
C SER A 6 -5.53 21.27 7.96
N VAL A 7 -4.78 22.25 7.44
CA VAL A 7 -3.55 21.99 6.67
C VAL A 7 -2.53 21.19 7.50
N PRO A 8 -2.22 21.55 8.76
CA PRO A 8 -1.27 20.77 9.55
C PRO A 8 -1.72 19.32 9.79
N GLY A 9 -3.02 19.09 10.01
CA GLY A 9 -3.54 17.73 10.20
C GLY A 9 -3.49 16.90 8.92
N LEU A 10 -3.75 17.52 7.76
CA LEU A 10 -3.62 16.86 6.46
C LEU A 10 -2.17 16.48 6.16
N GLU A 11 -1.21 17.37 6.44
CA GLU A 11 0.21 17.08 6.30
C GLU A 11 0.62 15.88 7.16
N GLN A 12 0.24 15.89 8.44
CA GLN A 12 0.51 14.78 9.36
C GLN A 12 -0.04 13.46 8.84
N GLU A 13 -1.30 13.42 8.39
CA GLU A 13 -1.92 12.19 7.89
C GLU A 13 -1.28 11.69 6.59
N ILE A 14 -0.88 12.58 5.69
CA ILE A 14 -0.15 12.23 4.46
C ILE A 14 1.20 11.62 4.81
N PHE A 15 1.97 12.28 5.68
CA PHE A 15 3.27 11.74 6.10
C PHE A 15 3.11 10.42 6.85
N ALA A 16 2.10 10.26 7.70
CA ALA A 16 1.82 8.99 8.37
C ALA A 16 1.55 7.86 7.36
N LEU A 17 0.73 8.11 6.33
CA LEU A 17 0.45 7.14 5.27
C LEU A 17 1.71 6.80 4.47
N LEU A 18 2.52 7.79 4.12
CA LEU A 18 3.78 7.59 3.41
C LEU A 18 4.77 6.78 4.25
N THR A 19 4.92 7.10 5.53
CA THR A 19 5.78 6.36 6.45
C THR A 19 5.33 4.91 6.58
N ALA A 20 4.04 4.66 6.77
CA ALA A 20 3.49 3.30 6.84
C ALA A 20 3.74 2.53 5.53
N TYR A 21 3.50 3.15 4.38
CA TYR A 21 3.81 2.56 3.08
C TYR A 21 5.29 2.21 2.94
N GLN A 22 6.19 3.15 3.23
CA GLN A 22 7.63 2.93 3.11
C GLN A 22 8.15 1.86 4.08
N ALA A 23 7.60 1.78 5.30
CA ALA A 23 7.94 0.70 6.23
C ALA A 23 7.56 -0.68 5.68
N LEU A 24 6.39 -0.80 5.03
CA LEU A 24 5.99 -2.06 4.38
C LEU A 24 6.86 -2.39 3.17
N ILE A 25 7.27 -1.40 2.37
CA ILE A 25 8.20 -1.61 1.25
C ILE A 25 9.59 -2.05 1.76
N ARG A 26 10.05 -1.48 2.88
CA ARG A 26 11.28 -1.92 3.55
C ARG A 26 11.18 -3.39 3.98
N ALA A 27 10.09 -3.77 4.65
CA ALA A 27 9.86 -5.16 5.07
C ALA A 27 9.78 -6.12 3.86
N ALA A 28 9.19 -5.69 2.74
CA ALA A 28 9.21 -6.45 1.49
C ALA A 28 10.65 -6.68 0.99
N GLY A 29 11.48 -5.63 1.04
CA GLY A 29 12.90 -5.70 0.72
C GLY A 29 13.64 -6.70 1.60
N ASP A 30 13.44 -6.63 2.92
CA ASP A 30 14.05 -7.53 3.88
C ASP A 30 13.72 -9.00 3.60
N VAL A 31 12.47 -9.30 3.22
CA VAL A 31 12.05 -10.65 2.78
C VAL A 31 12.83 -11.11 1.55
N THR A 32 12.95 -10.24 0.53
CA THR A 32 13.66 -10.60 -0.72
C THR A 32 15.17 -10.72 -0.54
N ILE A 33 15.76 -9.96 0.38
CA ILE A 33 17.18 -10.04 0.71
C ILE A 33 17.47 -11.33 1.49
N ALA A 34 16.59 -11.69 2.42
CA ALA A 34 16.78 -12.85 3.28
C ALA A 34 16.37 -14.19 2.65
N SER A 35 15.65 -14.17 1.52
CA SER A 35 15.11 -15.37 0.86
C SER A 35 15.65 -15.52 -0.56
N GLU A 36 16.57 -16.46 -0.75
CA GLU A 36 17.14 -16.75 -2.07
C GLU A 36 16.05 -17.17 -3.07
N GLY A 37 16.11 -16.62 -4.28
CA GLY A 37 15.19 -16.96 -5.37
C GLY A 37 13.78 -16.34 -5.28
N VAL A 38 13.47 -15.57 -4.22
CA VAL A 38 12.18 -14.87 -4.13
C VAL A 38 12.23 -13.55 -4.91
N SER A 39 11.59 -13.53 -6.08
CA SER A 39 11.40 -12.30 -6.84
C SER A 39 10.51 -11.30 -6.09
N ALA A 40 10.90 -10.03 -6.05
CA ALA A 40 10.12 -8.94 -5.46
C ALA A 40 8.70 -8.82 -6.07
N GLN A 41 8.51 -9.25 -7.32
CA GLN A 41 7.20 -9.25 -7.99
C GLN A 41 6.23 -10.27 -7.39
N ARG A 42 6.74 -11.27 -6.67
CA ARG A 42 5.94 -12.28 -5.98
C ARG A 42 5.46 -11.82 -4.61
N VAL A 43 6.04 -10.76 -4.06
CA VAL A 43 5.66 -10.22 -2.76
C VAL A 43 4.36 -9.42 -2.89
N SER A 44 3.30 -9.91 -2.25
CA SER A 44 2.00 -9.24 -2.24
C SER A 44 1.96 -8.11 -1.21
N PHE A 45 1.78 -6.87 -1.68
CA PHE A 45 1.56 -5.71 -0.80
C PHE A 45 0.33 -5.88 0.10
N THR A 46 -0.73 -6.53 -0.40
CA THR A 46 -1.94 -6.79 0.38
C THR A 46 -1.65 -7.71 1.58
N VAL A 47 -0.83 -8.75 1.38
CA VAL A 47 -0.45 -9.67 2.47
C VAL A 47 0.39 -8.94 3.50
N LEU A 48 1.37 -8.14 3.07
CA LEU A 48 2.18 -7.28 3.94
C LEU A 48 1.30 -6.39 4.82
N PHE A 49 0.37 -5.67 4.19
CA PHE A 49 -0.52 -4.73 4.88
C PHE A 49 -1.44 -5.44 5.89
N GLN A 50 -2.08 -6.54 5.50
CA GLN A 50 -2.96 -7.29 6.39
C GLN A 50 -2.20 -7.90 7.56
N ALA A 51 -1.05 -8.56 7.31
CA ALA A 51 -0.23 -9.13 8.37
C ALA A 51 0.28 -8.07 9.35
N ALA A 52 0.68 -6.89 8.86
CA ALA A 52 1.08 -5.77 9.71
C ALA A 52 -0.10 -5.24 10.54
N ALA A 53 -1.28 -5.07 9.94
CA ALA A 53 -2.50 -4.68 10.65
C ALA A 53 -2.85 -5.69 11.75
N ASP A 54 -2.75 -6.99 11.47
CA ASP A 54 -3.00 -8.05 12.45
C ASP A 54 -2.02 -7.97 13.63
N GLN A 55 -0.72 -7.71 13.39
CA GLN A 55 0.24 -7.52 14.49
C GLN A 55 -0.12 -6.31 15.36
N ILE A 56 -0.49 -5.18 14.75
CA ILE A 56 -0.86 -3.95 15.46
C ILE A 56 -2.14 -4.16 16.28
N ILE A 57 -3.18 -4.74 15.66
CA ILE A 57 -4.47 -4.99 16.32
C ILE A 57 -4.31 -5.97 17.48
N ALA A 58 -3.53 -7.03 17.29
CA ALA A 58 -3.26 -8.01 18.34
C ALA A 58 -2.21 -7.55 19.37
N ALA A 59 -1.71 -6.32 19.25
CA ALA A 59 -0.66 -5.76 20.09
C ALA A 59 0.60 -6.66 20.19
N ARG A 60 0.94 -7.38 19.12
CA ARG A 60 2.07 -8.31 19.08
C ARG A 60 3.36 -7.59 18.71
N GLY A 61 4.46 -7.93 19.38
CA GLY A 61 5.79 -7.39 19.09
C GLY A 61 5.99 -5.91 19.45
N ILE A 62 5.11 -5.35 20.31
CA ILE A 62 5.22 -3.97 20.80
C ILE A 62 6.32 -3.86 21.87
N THR A 63 6.50 -4.90 22.67
CA THR A 63 7.59 -4.99 23.65
C THR A 63 8.83 -5.57 22.98
N ALA A 64 9.99 -4.94 23.20
CA ALA A 64 11.27 -5.49 22.80
C ALA A 64 11.60 -6.66 23.73
N ALA A 65 11.32 -7.88 23.29
CA ALA A 65 11.81 -9.10 23.91
C ALA A 65 12.65 -9.84 22.85
N ASP A 66 13.90 -10.13 23.20
CA ASP A 66 14.88 -10.90 22.43
C ASP A 66 15.19 -10.35 21.02
N PRO A 67 16.28 -10.81 20.37
CA PRO A 67 16.64 -10.31 19.05
C PRO A 67 15.49 -10.49 18.05
N VAL A 68 15.03 -9.37 17.49
CA VAL A 68 13.95 -9.34 16.49
C VAL A 68 14.48 -9.94 15.18
N PRO A 69 13.91 -11.05 14.68
CA PRO A 69 14.36 -11.63 13.43
C PRO A 69 14.03 -10.71 12.25
N LEU A 70 14.98 -10.58 11.30
CA LEU A 70 14.86 -9.69 10.13
C LEU A 70 13.57 -9.90 9.34
N ILE A 71 13.17 -11.17 9.12
CA ILE A 71 11.93 -11.50 8.40
C ILE A 71 10.68 -11.26 9.27
N GLY A 72 10.78 -11.46 10.59
CA GLY A 72 9.64 -11.27 11.50
C GLY A 72 8.40 -12.12 11.19
N THR A 73 7.31 -11.85 11.89
CA THR A 73 6.00 -12.50 11.64
C THR A 73 5.39 -12.04 10.32
N ILE A 74 5.57 -10.77 9.98
CA ILE A 74 5.03 -10.17 8.75
C ILE A 74 5.68 -10.82 7.52
N GLY A 75 7.01 -10.94 7.49
CA GLY A 75 7.70 -11.54 6.35
C GLY A 75 7.43 -13.04 6.18
N ARG A 76 7.22 -13.79 7.28
CA ARG A 76 6.78 -15.19 7.18
C ARG A 76 5.40 -15.30 6.53
N ALA A 77 4.45 -14.47 6.94
CA ALA A 77 3.12 -14.45 6.33
C ALA A 77 3.18 -14.15 4.81
N VAL A 78 4.13 -13.31 4.39
CA VAL A 78 4.39 -13.05 2.96
C VAL A 78 4.94 -14.27 2.24
N LEU A 79 5.94 -14.95 2.82
CA LEU A 79 6.54 -16.15 2.22
C LEU A 79 5.52 -17.29 2.08
N ASP A 80 4.61 -17.43 3.05
CA ASP A 80 3.52 -18.41 3.00
C ASP A 80 2.45 -18.08 1.95
N ASN A 81 2.38 -16.83 1.48
CA ASN A 81 1.36 -16.32 0.57
C ASN A 81 1.96 -15.61 -0.67
N LEU A 82 3.09 -16.11 -1.17
CA LEU A 82 3.71 -15.57 -2.39
C LEU A 82 2.75 -15.63 -3.57
N LEU A 83 2.74 -14.57 -4.38
CA LEU A 83 2.03 -14.58 -5.65
C LEU A 83 2.59 -15.68 -6.57
N PRO A 84 1.77 -16.20 -7.49
CA PRO A 84 2.21 -17.18 -8.47
C PRO A 84 3.46 -16.68 -9.21
N GLU A 85 4.43 -17.56 -9.39
CA GLU A 85 5.68 -17.26 -10.09
C GLU A 85 5.44 -16.82 -11.54
N HIS A 86 4.43 -17.43 -12.18
CA HIS A 86 4.00 -17.04 -13.51
C HIS A 86 2.70 -16.25 -13.43
N PRO A 87 2.63 -15.06 -14.07
CA PRO A 87 1.39 -14.33 -14.20
C PRO A 87 0.30 -15.22 -14.77
N ARG A 88 -0.87 -15.22 -14.15
CA ARG A 88 -2.01 -15.99 -14.66
C ARG A 88 -2.29 -15.57 -16.10
N TRP A 89 -2.30 -16.53 -17.01
CA TRP A 89 -2.66 -16.25 -18.40
C TRP A 89 -4.04 -15.60 -18.45
N ARG A 90 -4.14 -14.50 -19.20
CA ARG A 90 -5.44 -13.88 -19.44
C ARG A 90 -6.24 -14.79 -20.35
N VAL A 91 -7.27 -15.41 -19.78
CA VAL A 91 -8.23 -16.25 -20.53
C VAL A 91 -9.19 -15.40 -21.37
N ARG A 92 -9.33 -14.09 -21.08
CA ARG A 92 -10.23 -13.18 -21.79
C ARG A 92 -9.48 -12.17 -22.64
N ALA A 93 -10.00 -11.94 -23.85
CA ALA A 93 -9.54 -10.87 -24.73
C ALA A 93 -9.65 -9.50 -24.05
N ARG A 94 -8.69 -8.61 -24.31
CA ARG A 94 -8.76 -7.22 -23.83
C ARG A 94 -9.87 -6.51 -24.59
N PHE A 95 -10.96 -6.17 -23.91
CA PHE A 95 -12.01 -5.33 -24.46
C PHE A 95 -11.77 -3.87 -24.03
N ARG A 96 -11.74 -2.95 -24.99
CA ARG A 96 -11.75 -1.52 -24.69
C ARG A 96 -13.16 -1.15 -24.22
N LYS A 97 -13.30 -0.77 -22.96
CA LYS A 97 -14.55 -0.21 -22.44
C LYS A 97 -14.89 1.06 -23.22
N SER A 98 -15.80 0.98 -24.18
CA SER A 98 -16.08 2.08 -25.12
C SER A 98 -16.95 3.19 -24.54
N ALA A 99 -17.58 2.97 -23.39
CA ALA A 99 -18.32 4.00 -22.66
C ALA A 99 -18.05 3.89 -21.15
N SER A 100 -17.49 4.95 -20.57
CA SER A 100 -17.57 5.15 -19.13
C SER A 100 -19.04 5.29 -18.74
N ARG A 101 -19.46 4.72 -17.59
CA ARG A 101 -20.81 4.97 -17.03
C ARG A 101 -21.03 6.47 -16.81
N TYR A 102 -19.95 7.21 -16.61
CA TYR A 102 -19.92 8.66 -16.52
C TYR A 102 -19.34 9.21 -17.82
N GLY A 103 -20.21 9.60 -18.75
CA GLY A 103 -19.77 10.32 -19.95
C GLY A 103 -19.08 11.62 -19.55
N PHE A 104 -17.93 11.92 -20.16
CA PHE A 104 -17.27 13.19 -19.94
C PHE A 104 -18.16 14.32 -20.46
N LYS A 105 -18.73 15.11 -19.55
CA LYS A 105 -19.53 16.28 -19.90
C LYS A 105 -18.59 17.45 -20.17
N ARG A 106 -18.31 17.67 -21.45
CA ARG A 106 -17.48 18.79 -21.91
C ARG A 106 -18.18 20.10 -21.53
N GLY A 107 -17.66 20.82 -20.53
CA GLY A 107 -18.19 22.11 -20.05
C GLY A 107 -18.60 22.14 -18.58
N ASP A 108 -18.91 21.00 -17.97
CA ASP A 108 -19.37 20.94 -16.56
C ASP A 108 -18.22 20.96 -15.54
N HIS A 109 -16.99 20.75 -16.00
CA HIS A 109 -15.81 20.73 -15.13
C HIS A 109 -15.02 22.05 -15.26
N PRO A 110 -14.62 22.66 -14.14
CA PRO A 110 -13.80 23.87 -14.16
C PRO A 110 -12.50 23.60 -14.92
N ARG A 111 -12.24 24.39 -15.96
CA ARG A 111 -11.03 24.26 -16.81
C ARG A 111 -9.84 25.02 -16.25
N THR A 112 -10.06 25.77 -15.17
CA THR A 112 -9.09 26.66 -14.56
C THR A 112 -8.96 26.27 -13.09
N VAL A 113 -7.73 26.19 -12.59
CA VAL A 113 -7.45 25.98 -11.17
C VAL A 113 -8.03 27.17 -10.40
N GLN A 114 -8.78 26.89 -9.34
CA GLN A 114 -9.24 27.93 -8.43
C GLN A 114 -8.09 28.32 -7.50
N ALA A 115 -7.79 29.62 -7.45
CA ALA A 115 -6.90 30.17 -6.43
C ALA A 115 -7.67 30.17 -5.11
N TYR A 116 -7.17 29.42 -4.13
CA TYR A 116 -7.68 29.42 -2.76
C TYR A 116 -6.71 30.23 -1.90
N THR A 117 -7.21 31.28 -1.26
CA THR A 117 -6.50 31.98 -0.20
C THR A 117 -6.79 31.25 1.11
N LEU A 118 -5.73 30.88 1.83
CA LEU A 118 -5.86 30.26 3.15
C LEU A 118 -5.69 31.37 4.19
N ASP A 119 -6.71 31.58 5.01
CA ASP A 119 -6.57 32.42 6.20
C ASP A 119 -5.80 31.61 7.26
N THR A 120 -4.66 32.16 7.69
CA THR A 120 -3.79 31.64 8.77
C THR A 120 -4.33 31.94 10.16
#